data_AF-A0AAT9LE51-F1
#
_entry.id   AF-A0AAT9LE51-F1
#
_cell.length_a   1.000
_cell.length_b   1.000
_cell.length_c   1.000
_cell.angle_alpha   90.00
_cell.angle_beta   90.00
_cell.angle_gamma   90.00
#
_symmetry.space_group_name_H-M   'P 1'
#
loop_
_entity.id
_entity.type
_entity.pdbx_description
1 polymer ?
#
loop_
_entity_poly.entity_id
_entity_poly.type
_entity_poly.pdbx_seq_one_letter_code
_entity_poly.pdbx_strand_id
1 'polypeptide(L)'
;MNLYPSSLRFVVNGEVLQPQRVEDFCGLDKTIRFFPTRRGRRIGCGIFGIAERDYPVDPSLCGVLICTYGKVVKGDLFNQFPGPMGPRIFGMVEVPGLIHFLTTSKADFTRRGKPRDFEELYSPIRQKFQEWLREVGIQTLETSTPDEAQRLEREIRRLVEDVPELGEFFGFRGASVKTLIYVPDEGGSTPAETEMGASATFPEPDTGESELNPGPTDVGEGQGVALVPSRDSGSISSSPIGRKSRRGPKIAFIEAPERDELGWVEGSNVIVNTGHPSYKKVRSNSSARTVLSLFSIAQAIQRFLADADRVDLLFSDRMMKAWGKK
;
A
#
# COMPACT_ATOMS: atom_id res chain seq x y z
N MET A 1 -15.27 23.09 5.35
CA MET A 1 -14.51 22.33 6.36
C MET A 1 -13.09 22.87 6.28
N ASN A 2 -12.75 23.85 7.12
CA ASN A 2 -11.42 24.46 7.16
C ASN A 2 -10.65 23.83 8.31
N LEU A 3 -10.13 22.62 8.08
CA LEU A 3 -9.36 21.88 9.09
C LEU A 3 -7.93 22.40 9.26
N TYR A 4 -7.41 23.14 8.27
CA TYR A 4 -6.06 23.68 8.27
C TYR A 4 -6.07 25.20 8.16
N PRO A 5 -5.17 25.90 8.88
CA PRO A 5 -4.89 27.29 8.62
C PRO A 5 -4.40 27.49 7.19
N SER A 6 -4.89 28.53 6.50
CA SER A 6 -4.38 28.93 5.18
C SER A 6 -2.91 29.38 5.22
N SER A 7 -2.39 29.67 6.40
CA SER A 7 -1.00 30.03 6.68
C SER A 7 -0.07 28.84 6.91
N LEU A 8 -0.55 27.58 6.88
CA LEU A 8 0.32 26.43 7.06
C LEU A 8 1.38 26.39 5.93
N ARG A 9 2.65 26.26 6.30
CA ARG A 9 3.79 26.16 5.38
C ARG A 9 4.64 24.97 5.78
N PHE A 10 5.20 24.30 4.77
CA PHE A 10 6.20 23.26 4.97
C PHE A 10 7.54 23.79 4.46
N VAL A 11 8.61 23.58 5.23
CA VAL A 11 9.97 23.97 4.85
C VAL A 11 10.81 22.71 4.82
N VAL A 12 11.43 22.42 3.68
CA VAL A 12 12.33 21.27 3.48
C VAL A 12 13.66 21.80 2.98
N ASN A 13 14.76 21.49 3.67
CA ASN A 13 16.10 21.98 3.35
C ASN A 13 16.19 23.50 3.20
N GLY A 14 15.44 24.24 4.02
CA GLY A 14 15.37 25.70 3.97
C GLY A 14 14.45 26.27 2.89
N GLU A 15 13.88 25.43 2.02
CA GLU A 15 12.96 25.86 0.96
C GLU A 15 11.51 25.70 1.39
N VAL A 16 10.72 26.77 1.23
CA VAL A 16 9.28 26.75 1.49
C VAL A 16 8.59 26.02 0.36
N LEU A 17 7.99 24.86 0.66
CA LEU A 17 7.19 24.12 -0.30
C LEU A 17 5.90 24.89 -0.61
N GLN A 18 5.71 25.18 -1.90
CA GLN A 18 4.49 25.80 -2.39
C GLN A 18 3.40 24.75 -2.55
N PRO A 19 2.19 24.96 -1.98
CA PRO A 19 1.07 24.06 -2.22
C PRO A 19 0.74 24.01 -3.71
N GLN A 20 0.64 22.80 -4.26
CA GLN A 20 0.26 22.59 -5.65
C GLN A 20 -1.09 21.87 -5.73
N ARG A 21 -1.84 22.14 -6.79
CA ARG A 21 -3.04 21.36 -7.09
C ARG A 21 -2.60 20.02 -7.64
N VAL A 22 -3.17 18.96 -7.08
CA VAL A 22 -2.84 17.58 -7.48
C VAL A 22 -3.14 17.29 -8.95
N GLU A 23 -4.17 17.95 -9.51
CA GLU A 23 -4.51 17.88 -10.94
C GLU A 23 -3.33 18.32 -11.80
N ASP A 24 -2.76 19.48 -11.46
CA ASP A 24 -1.70 20.11 -12.23
C ASP A 24 -0.37 19.37 -12.00
N PHE A 25 -0.07 19.00 -10.75
CA PHE A 25 1.16 18.28 -10.40
C PHE A 25 1.26 16.90 -11.05
N CYS A 26 0.15 16.16 -11.09
CA CYS A 26 0.11 14.80 -11.65
C CYS A 26 -0.33 14.76 -13.13
N GLY A 27 -0.68 15.89 -13.75
CA GLY A 27 -1.20 15.95 -15.11
C GLY A 27 -2.47 15.10 -15.29
N LEU A 28 -3.46 15.30 -14.42
CA LEU A 28 -4.66 14.45 -14.38
C LEU A 28 -5.71 14.86 -15.42
N ASP A 29 -6.05 13.93 -16.32
CA ASP A 29 -7.19 13.99 -17.22
C ASP A 29 -8.40 13.20 -16.68
N LYS A 30 -9.58 13.45 -17.25
CA LYS A 30 -10.86 12.82 -16.88
C LYS A 30 -11.15 12.92 -15.38
N THR A 31 -10.79 14.08 -14.83
CA THR A 31 -10.79 14.31 -13.39
C THR A 31 -12.20 14.57 -12.85
N ILE A 32 -12.53 13.95 -11.72
CA ILE A 32 -13.74 14.26 -10.96
C ILE A 32 -13.39 14.72 -9.55
N ARG A 33 -14.13 15.72 -9.06
CA ARG A 33 -14.11 16.14 -7.66
C ARG A 33 -15.44 15.75 -7.02
N PHE A 34 -15.39 15.15 -5.84
CA PHE A 34 -16.59 14.67 -5.17
C PHE A 34 -16.51 14.83 -3.65
N PHE A 35 -17.67 14.75 -3.02
CA PHE A 35 -17.81 14.80 -1.56
C PHE A 35 -18.49 13.51 -1.10
N PRO A 36 -17.76 12.53 -0.54
CA PRO A 36 -18.38 11.33 0.01
C PRO A 36 -19.37 11.72 1.11
N THR A 37 -20.52 11.03 1.15
CA THR A 37 -21.59 11.31 2.11
C THR A 37 -21.99 10.09 2.93
N ARG A 38 -22.29 10.31 4.21
CA ARG A 38 -22.89 9.32 5.12
C ARG A 38 -24.20 9.90 5.64
N ARG A 39 -25.32 9.20 5.42
CA ARG A 39 -26.67 9.64 5.84
C ARG A 39 -26.98 11.08 5.42
N GLY A 40 -26.64 11.43 4.18
CA GLY A 40 -26.85 12.76 3.60
C GLY A 40 -25.86 13.85 4.04
N ARG A 41 -24.92 13.56 4.95
CA ARG A 41 -23.90 14.53 5.41
C ARG A 41 -22.56 14.27 4.74
N ARG A 42 -21.86 15.33 4.33
CA ARG A 42 -20.50 15.25 3.80
C ARG A 42 -19.55 14.75 4.90
N ILE A 43 -18.77 13.72 4.60
CA ILE A 43 -17.79 13.12 5.53
C ILE A 43 -16.34 13.36 5.10
N GLY A 44 -16.14 13.94 3.92
CA GLY A 44 -14.82 14.18 3.34
C GLY A 44 -14.89 14.90 2.00
N CYS A 45 -13.76 14.96 1.32
CA CYS A 45 -13.63 15.41 -0.06
C CYS A 45 -12.64 14.52 -0.80
N GLY A 46 -12.82 14.39 -2.11
CA GLY A 46 -11.94 13.56 -2.92
C GLY A 46 -11.85 14.01 -4.35
N ILE A 47 -10.81 13.51 -5.01
CA ILE A 47 -10.53 13.72 -6.41
C ILE A 47 -9.93 12.45 -7.02
N PHE A 48 -10.37 12.10 -8.23
CA PHE A 48 -9.81 11.02 -9.05
C PHE A 48 -9.47 11.56 -10.42
N GLY A 49 -8.47 10.98 -11.08
CA GLY A 49 -8.14 11.27 -12.46
C GLY A 49 -7.20 10.21 -13.04
N ILE A 50 -6.90 10.37 -14.32
CA ILE A 50 -5.93 9.54 -15.05
C ILE A 50 -4.73 10.41 -15.38
N ALA A 51 -3.56 10.02 -14.88
CA ALA A 51 -2.32 10.68 -15.23
C ALA A 51 -1.87 10.33 -16.65
N GLU A 52 -1.08 11.21 -17.25
CA GLU A 52 -0.45 10.96 -18.55
C GLU A 52 0.55 9.78 -18.49
N ARG A 53 1.28 9.67 -17.38
CA ARG A 53 2.30 8.65 -17.13
C ARG A 53 1.90 7.67 -16.05
N ASP A 54 2.48 6.47 -16.10
CA ASP A 54 2.40 5.48 -15.03
C ASP A 54 3.06 6.02 -13.76
N TYR A 55 2.45 5.75 -12.60
CA TYR A 55 2.96 6.09 -11.28
C TYR A 55 3.38 7.56 -11.14
N PRO A 56 2.44 8.53 -11.24
CA PRO A 56 2.75 9.95 -11.38
C PRO A 56 3.53 10.55 -10.20
N VAL A 57 3.51 9.91 -9.03
CA VAL A 57 4.26 10.33 -7.84
C VAL A 57 5.33 9.30 -7.48
N ASP A 58 4.92 8.07 -7.20
CA ASP A 58 5.79 6.97 -6.81
C ASP A 58 5.05 5.63 -7.02
N PRO A 59 5.72 4.55 -7.43
CA PRO A 59 5.07 3.24 -7.64
C PRO A 59 4.37 2.70 -6.39
N SER A 60 4.84 3.06 -5.19
CA SER A 60 4.22 2.68 -3.94
C SER A 60 2.97 3.53 -3.61
N LEU A 61 2.72 4.64 -4.31
CA LEU A 61 1.57 5.53 -4.11
C LEU A 61 0.53 5.41 -5.25
N CYS A 62 0.44 4.23 -5.86
CA CYS A 62 -0.51 3.93 -6.93
C CYS A 62 -1.98 3.89 -6.45
N GLY A 63 -2.91 4.32 -7.32
CA GLY A 63 -4.34 4.30 -7.11
C GLY A 63 -4.86 5.53 -6.34
N VAL A 64 -5.87 5.32 -5.50
CA VAL A 64 -6.47 6.39 -4.70
C VAL A 64 -5.85 6.45 -3.32
N LEU A 65 -5.17 7.55 -3.02
CA LEU A 65 -4.59 7.85 -1.72
C LEU A 65 -5.68 8.22 -0.72
N ILE A 66 -5.85 7.39 0.30
CA ILE A 66 -6.78 7.62 1.40
C ILE A 66 -6.05 8.38 2.49
N CYS A 67 -6.56 9.57 2.78
CA CYS A 67 -5.98 10.53 3.70
C CYS A 67 -6.90 10.73 4.91
N THR A 68 -6.28 10.98 6.05
CA THR A 68 -6.99 11.44 7.24
C THR A 68 -6.15 12.50 7.93
N TYR A 69 -6.76 13.64 8.18
CA TYR A 69 -6.10 14.85 8.62
C TYR A 69 -4.83 15.16 7.83
N GLY A 70 -4.90 15.14 6.49
CA GLY A 70 -3.81 15.57 5.61
C GLY A 70 -2.64 14.59 5.56
N LYS A 71 -2.70 13.50 6.33
CA LYS A 71 -1.75 12.39 6.26
C LYS A 71 -2.27 11.35 5.27
N VAL A 72 -1.46 11.03 4.27
CA VAL A 72 -1.66 9.85 3.43
C VAL A 72 -1.48 8.58 4.27
N VAL A 73 -2.50 7.73 4.30
CA VAL A 73 -2.49 6.46 5.05
C VAL A 73 -2.09 5.32 4.13
N LYS A 74 -2.79 5.15 3.00
CA LYS A 74 -2.51 4.10 2.00
C LYS A 74 -3.06 4.48 0.62
N GLY A 75 -2.52 3.88 -0.43
CA GLY A 75 -3.16 3.80 -1.75
C GLY A 75 -4.09 2.59 -1.84
N ASP A 76 -5.22 2.74 -2.53
CA ASP A 76 -6.16 1.64 -2.78
C ASP A 76 -6.86 1.80 -4.14
N LEU A 77 -7.15 0.68 -4.80
CA LEU A 77 -8.03 0.60 -5.97
C LEU A 77 -9.40 0.00 -5.63
N PHE A 78 -9.68 -0.18 -4.33
CA PHE A 78 -10.95 -0.66 -3.80
C PHE A 78 -11.40 -2.01 -4.37
N ASN A 79 -10.43 -2.90 -4.60
CA ASN A 79 -10.62 -4.20 -5.27
C ASN A 79 -11.22 -4.07 -6.68
N GLN A 80 -11.00 -2.95 -7.35
CA GLN A 80 -11.21 -2.82 -8.78
C GLN A 80 -9.90 -3.11 -9.51
N PHE A 81 -10.01 -3.81 -10.64
CA PHE A 81 -8.87 -4.18 -11.47
C PHE A 81 -9.03 -3.46 -12.81
N PRO A 82 -8.58 -2.19 -12.88
CA PRO A 82 -8.73 -1.32 -14.07
C PRO A 82 -7.75 -1.67 -15.20
N GLY A 83 -7.16 -2.86 -15.19
CA GLY A 83 -6.32 -3.30 -16.27
C GLY A 83 -5.00 -2.50 -16.40
N PRO A 84 -4.54 -2.30 -17.65
CA PRO A 84 -3.40 -1.44 -17.99
C PRO A 84 -3.55 0.03 -17.54
N MET A 85 -4.76 0.49 -17.22
CA MET A 85 -4.97 1.86 -16.75
C MET A 85 -4.68 2.02 -15.25
N GLY A 86 -4.54 0.92 -14.50
CA GLY A 86 -4.26 0.94 -13.05
C GLY A 86 -3.08 1.82 -12.63
N PRO A 87 -1.89 1.64 -13.21
CA PRO A 87 -0.71 2.45 -12.90
C PRO A 87 -0.90 3.96 -13.14
N ARG A 88 -1.82 4.34 -14.03
CA ARG A 88 -2.10 5.74 -14.40
C ARG A 88 -3.21 6.36 -13.55
N ILE A 89 -4.02 5.55 -12.88
CA ILE A 89 -5.08 6.06 -11.99
C ILE A 89 -4.43 6.67 -10.76
N PHE A 90 -4.78 7.93 -10.50
CA PHE A 90 -4.37 8.63 -9.30
C PHE A 90 -5.57 9.33 -8.67
N GLY A 91 -5.63 9.30 -7.34
CA GLY A 91 -6.64 10.04 -6.61
C GLY A 91 -6.19 10.37 -5.21
N MET A 92 -6.87 11.32 -4.60
CA MET A 92 -6.70 11.67 -3.18
C MET A 92 -8.07 11.85 -2.56
N VAL A 93 -8.30 11.23 -1.40
CA VAL A 93 -9.55 11.36 -0.67
C VAL A 93 -9.26 11.60 0.81
N GLU A 94 -9.69 12.73 1.32
CA GLU A 94 -9.56 13.12 2.72
C GLU A 94 -10.86 12.78 3.47
N VAL A 95 -10.78 11.86 4.43
CA VAL A 95 -11.89 11.49 5.31
C VAL A 95 -11.42 11.54 6.77
N PRO A 96 -11.65 12.66 7.48
CA PRO A 96 -11.23 12.84 8.87
C PRO A 96 -11.77 11.76 9.82
N GLY A 97 -12.98 11.25 9.56
CA GLY A 97 -13.59 10.20 10.38
C GLY A 97 -12.82 8.86 10.40
N LEU A 98 -11.93 8.61 9.43
CA LEU A 98 -11.13 7.39 9.39
C LEU A 98 -10.02 7.34 10.45
N ILE A 99 -9.75 8.45 11.14
CA ILE A 99 -8.73 8.52 12.20
C ILE A 99 -8.93 7.44 13.29
N HIS A 100 -10.18 7.13 13.63
CA HIS A 100 -10.53 6.15 14.67
C HIS A 100 -10.23 4.71 14.29
N PHE A 101 -9.89 4.48 13.02
CA PHE A 101 -9.56 3.16 12.49
C PHE A 101 -8.07 3.04 12.16
N LEU A 102 -7.23 4.04 12.44
CA LEU A 102 -5.80 3.91 12.15
C LEU A 102 -5.16 2.79 12.97
N THR A 103 -4.28 2.04 12.31
CA THR A 103 -3.31 1.18 13.00
C THR A 103 -2.26 2.02 13.72
N THR A 104 -1.56 1.43 14.69
CA THR A 104 -0.47 2.10 15.44
C THR A 104 0.62 2.65 14.52
N SER A 105 0.90 1.98 13.39
CA SER A 105 1.87 2.47 12.39
C SER A 105 1.35 3.61 11.52
N LYS A 106 0.05 3.96 11.62
CA LYS A 106 -0.64 4.99 10.83
C LYS A 106 -0.46 4.81 9.30
N ALA A 107 -0.26 3.57 8.86
CA ALA A 107 -0.03 3.20 7.47
C ALA A 107 -1.13 2.28 6.91
N ASP A 108 -2.14 1.97 7.73
CA ASP A 108 -3.29 1.16 7.35
C ASP A 108 -4.42 1.35 8.37
N PHE A 109 -5.59 0.77 8.09
CA PHE A 109 -6.76 0.79 8.95
C PHE A 109 -7.04 -0.58 9.60
N THR A 110 -7.44 -0.57 10.87
CA THR A 110 -7.97 -1.70 11.61
C THR A 110 -9.49 -1.60 11.71
N ARG A 111 -10.17 -2.72 11.48
CA ARG A 111 -11.64 -2.83 11.57
C ARG A 111 -12.10 -3.42 12.91
N ARG A 112 -11.16 -3.67 13.84
CA ARG A 112 -11.45 -4.36 15.12
C ARG A 112 -12.52 -3.58 15.91
N GLY A 113 -13.58 -4.28 16.29
CA GLY A 113 -14.67 -3.77 17.12
C GLY A 113 -15.78 -2.98 16.40
N LYS A 114 -15.50 -2.33 15.25
CA LYS A 114 -16.47 -1.46 14.57
C LYS A 114 -16.44 -1.56 13.02
N PRO A 115 -16.58 -2.77 12.43
CA PRO A 115 -16.49 -2.93 10.97
C PRO A 115 -17.58 -2.18 10.20
N ARG A 116 -18.80 -2.05 10.77
CA ARG A 116 -19.91 -1.32 10.14
C ARG A 116 -19.62 0.18 10.03
N ASP A 117 -19.10 0.79 11.09
CA ASP A 117 -18.77 2.22 11.11
C ASP A 117 -17.63 2.54 10.11
N PHE A 118 -16.66 1.64 9.97
CA PHE A 118 -15.62 1.76 8.95
C PHE A 118 -16.21 1.74 7.53
N GLU A 119 -17.06 0.75 7.22
CA GLU A 119 -17.66 0.64 5.89
C GLU A 119 -18.62 1.80 5.58
N GLU A 120 -19.31 2.38 6.57
CA GLU A 120 -20.13 3.59 6.38
C GLU A 120 -19.31 4.81 5.93
N LEU A 121 -18.01 4.84 6.22
CA LEU A 121 -17.08 5.87 5.74
C LEU A 121 -16.40 5.48 4.43
N TYR A 122 -16.06 4.20 4.27
CA TYR A 122 -15.24 3.70 3.18
C TYR A 122 -16.05 3.40 1.90
N SER A 123 -17.26 2.86 2.05
CA SER A 123 -18.12 2.43 0.93
C SER A 123 -18.51 3.58 -0.01
N PRO A 124 -18.88 4.79 0.48
CA PRO A 124 -19.18 5.92 -0.41
C PRO A 124 -18.02 6.29 -1.35
N ILE A 125 -16.77 6.13 -0.89
CA ILE A 125 -15.58 6.38 -1.71
C ILE A 125 -15.46 5.30 -2.80
N ARG A 126 -15.59 4.03 -2.41
CA ARG A 126 -15.57 2.88 -3.34
C ARG A 126 -16.64 3.00 -4.43
N GLN A 127 -17.87 3.34 -4.04
CA GLN A 127 -18.98 3.51 -4.98
C GLN A 127 -18.69 4.63 -5.98
N LYS A 128 -18.19 5.79 -5.51
CA LYS A 128 -17.79 6.89 -6.38
C LYS A 128 -16.68 6.52 -7.33
N PHE A 129 -15.72 5.72 -6.87
CA PHE A 129 -14.64 5.23 -7.71
C PHE A 129 -15.16 4.28 -8.81
N GLN A 130 -16.06 3.35 -8.47
CA GLN A 130 -16.69 2.45 -9.43
C GLN A 130 -17.57 3.18 -10.46
N GLU A 131 -18.34 4.18 -10.03
CA GLU A 131 -19.11 5.06 -10.92
C GLU A 131 -18.18 5.77 -11.91
N TRP A 132 -17.11 6.39 -11.40
CA TRP A 132 -16.14 7.10 -12.23
C TRP A 132 -15.45 6.20 -13.27
N LEU A 133 -15.01 5.00 -12.88
CA LEU A 133 -14.39 4.06 -13.82
C LEU A 133 -15.33 3.72 -14.98
N ARG A 134 -16.63 3.52 -14.69
CA ARG A 134 -17.66 3.26 -15.71
C ARG A 134 -17.86 4.47 -16.61
N GLU A 135 -17.94 5.68 -16.06
CA GLU A 135 -18.10 6.93 -16.83
C GLU A 135 -16.93 7.17 -17.78
N VAL A 136 -15.71 6.82 -17.34
CA VAL A 136 -14.49 6.98 -18.13
C VAL A 136 -14.29 5.85 -19.16
N GLY A 137 -15.13 4.79 -19.08
CA GLY A 137 -15.06 3.64 -19.97
C GLY A 137 -13.94 2.65 -19.63
N ILE A 138 -13.40 2.71 -18.41
CA ILE A 138 -12.43 1.72 -17.92
C ILE A 138 -13.20 0.48 -17.47
N GLN A 139 -13.02 -0.61 -18.22
CA GLN A 139 -13.54 -1.90 -17.81
C GLN A 139 -12.80 -2.39 -16.57
N THR A 140 -13.53 -2.62 -15.50
CA THR A 140 -13.02 -3.28 -14.32
C THR A 140 -13.41 -4.73 -14.34
N LEU A 141 -12.46 -5.60 -14.03
CA LEU A 141 -12.74 -7.03 -13.89
C LEU A 141 -13.09 -7.27 -12.43
N GLU A 142 -14.35 -7.58 -12.14
CA GLU A 142 -14.79 -7.95 -10.79
C GLU A 142 -14.21 -9.32 -10.41
N THR A 143 -13.60 -9.42 -9.22
CA THR A 143 -13.05 -10.68 -8.73
C THR A 143 -14.16 -11.60 -8.24
N SER A 144 -14.31 -12.78 -8.85
CA SER A 144 -15.44 -13.68 -8.54
C SER A 144 -15.35 -14.41 -7.18
N THR A 145 -14.22 -14.35 -6.46
CA THR A 145 -14.06 -15.05 -5.15
C THR A 145 -13.12 -14.34 -4.17
N PRO A 146 -13.57 -13.30 -3.44
CA PRO A 146 -12.73 -12.60 -2.45
C PRO A 146 -12.16 -13.52 -1.36
N ASP A 147 -12.89 -14.57 -0.97
CA ASP A 147 -12.45 -15.54 0.05
C ASP A 147 -11.26 -16.38 -0.39
N GLU A 148 -11.20 -16.77 -1.67
CA GLU A 148 -10.12 -17.59 -2.21
C GLU A 148 -8.86 -16.74 -2.40
N ALA A 149 -9.03 -15.51 -2.90
CA ALA A 149 -7.96 -14.54 -2.99
C ALA A 149 -7.32 -14.33 -1.60
N GLN A 150 -8.12 -14.07 -0.57
CA GLN A 150 -7.60 -13.89 0.80
C GLN A 150 -6.93 -15.14 1.38
N ARG A 151 -7.32 -16.36 0.96
CA ARG A 151 -6.64 -17.60 1.37
C ARG A 151 -5.26 -17.68 0.71
N LEU A 152 -5.20 -17.50 -0.61
CA LEU A 152 -3.94 -17.49 -1.36
C LEU A 152 -3.01 -16.39 -0.87
N GLU A 153 -3.54 -15.20 -0.59
CA GLU A 153 -2.76 -14.10 -0.03
C GLU A 153 -2.14 -14.44 1.33
N ARG A 154 -2.84 -15.22 2.16
CA ARG A 154 -2.31 -15.72 3.44
C ARG A 154 -1.25 -16.80 3.24
N GLU A 155 -1.46 -17.72 2.30
CA GLU A 155 -0.47 -18.75 1.99
C GLU A 155 0.82 -18.10 1.46
N ILE A 156 0.73 -17.18 0.49
CA ILE A 156 1.89 -16.46 -0.06
C ILE A 156 2.66 -15.72 1.04
N ARG A 157 1.97 -15.09 1.99
CA ARG A 157 2.64 -14.41 3.12
C ARG A 157 3.49 -15.36 3.97
N ARG A 158 3.08 -16.63 4.12
CA ARG A 158 3.86 -17.64 4.86
C ARG A 158 5.09 -18.11 4.11
N LEU A 159 5.12 -17.94 2.79
CA LEU A 159 6.23 -18.35 1.93
C LEU A 159 7.33 -17.31 1.83
N VAL A 160 7.08 -16.06 2.24
CA VAL A 160 8.04 -14.95 2.12
C VAL A 160 9.37 -15.24 2.82
N GLU A 161 9.35 -15.98 3.93
CA GLU A 161 10.58 -16.37 4.64
C GLU A 161 11.42 -17.38 3.87
N ASP A 162 10.78 -18.28 3.13
CA ASP A 162 11.43 -19.36 2.37
C ASP A 162 11.74 -18.94 0.91
N VAL A 163 11.05 -17.92 0.40
CA VAL A 163 11.13 -17.39 -0.97
C VAL A 163 11.15 -15.85 -0.90
N PRO A 164 12.32 -15.24 -0.61
CA PRO A 164 12.45 -13.80 -0.38
C PRO A 164 12.09 -12.93 -1.59
N GLU A 165 12.16 -13.48 -2.81
CA GLU A 165 11.79 -12.80 -4.05
C GLU A 165 10.29 -12.44 -4.08
N LEU A 166 9.44 -13.20 -3.37
CA LEU A 166 8.04 -12.82 -3.16
C LEU A 166 7.94 -11.49 -2.40
N GLY A 167 8.86 -11.26 -1.46
CA GLY A 167 8.93 -10.04 -0.67
C GLY A 167 9.39 -8.83 -1.45
N GLU A 168 10.35 -9.00 -2.34
CA GLU A 168 10.74 -7.94 -3.27
C GLU A 168 9.57 -7.59 -4.21
N PHE A 169 8.92 -8.60 -4.79
CA PHE A 169 7.84 -8.41 -5.76
C PHE A 169 6.58 -7.74 -5.16
N PHE A 170 6.04 -8.28 -4.07
CA PHE A 170 4.82 -7.72 -3.45
C PHE A 170 5.12 -6.52 -2.52
N GLY A 171 6.40 -6.15 -2.39
CA GLY A 171 6.83 -5.21 -1.36
C GLY A 171 6.59 -5.75 0.05
N PHE A 172 6.57 -7.08 0.25
CA PHE A 172 6.80 -7.65 1.58
C PHE A 172 8.22 -7.33 1.97
N ARG A 173 8.38 -6.22 2.67
CA ARG A 173 9.55 -6.10 3.50
C ARG A 173 9.41 -7.14 4.61
N GLY A 174 10.09 -8.28 4.43
CA GLY A 174 10.16 -9.35 5.42
C GLY A 174 10.54 -8.77 6.79
N ALA A 175 10.32 -9.53 7.86
CA ALA A 175 10.66 -9.09 9.21
C ALA A 175 12.11 -8.56 9.35
N SER A 176 13.00 -8.92 8.42
CA SER A 176 14.40 -8.51 8.29
C SER A 176 14.66 -7.15 7.61
N VAL A 177 13.82 -6.66 6.70
CA VAL A 177 14.05 -5.35 6.03
C VAL A 177 13.05 -4.32 6.57
N LYS A 178 13.13 -4.12 7.87
CA LYS A 178 12.65 -2.91 8.54
C LYS A 178 13.11 -1.70 7.71
N THR A 179 12.22 -0.75 7.40
CA THR A 179 12.70 0.61 7.04
C THR A 179 13.43 1.07 8.28
N LEU A 180 14.77 0.98 8.28
CA LEU A 180 15.59 1.23 9.45
C LEU A 180 15.54 2.74 9.67
N ILE A 181 14.66 3.17 10.57
CA ILE A 181 14.80 4.48 11.18
C ILE A 181 15.74 4.24 12.34
N TYR A 182 16.91 4.83 12.26
CA TYR A 182 17.87 4.79 13.34
C TYR A 182 17.40 5.76 14.43
N VAL A 183 17.26 5.25 15.64
CA VAL A 183 16.94 6.05 16.83
C VAL A 183 18.15 6.01 17.76
N PRO A 184 18.49 7.10 18.46
CA PRO A 184 19.57 7.08 19.45
C PRO A 184 19.33 5.96 20.46
N ASP A 185 20.33 5.12 20.65
CA ASP A 185 20.30 4.00 21.58
C ASP A 185 21.71 3.83 22.14
N GLU A 186 21.90 4.14 23.43
CA GLU A 186 23.21 4.04 24.09
C GLU A 186 23.79 2.61 24.06
N GLY A 187 22.95 1.58 23.83
CA GLY A 187 23.34 0.19 23.63
C GLY A 187 23.36 -0.29 22.17
N GLY A 188 23.13 0.60 21.20
CA GLY A 188 23.09 0.27 19.77
C GLY A 188 24.44 -0.21 19.21
N SER A 189 24.40 -0.99 18.13
CA SER A 189 25.60 -1.50 17.46
C SER A 189 25.94 -0.77 16.17
N THR A 190 25.11 0.20 15.73
CA THR A 190 25.29 0.90 14.46
C THR A 190 25.64 2.38 14.67
N PRO A 191 26.83 2.82 14.24
CA PRO A 191 27.19 4.24 14.27
C PRO A 191 26.39 5.01 13.22
N ALA A 192 25.79 6.13 13.62
CA ALA A 192 24.99 7.01 12.77
C ALA A 192 25.45 8.47 12.85
N GLU A 193 25.22 9.20 11.77
CA GLU A 193 25.43 10.64 11.63
C GLU A 193 24.09 11.36 11.41
N THR A 194 24.10 12.63 11.74
CA THR A 194 22.93 13.48 11.77
C THR A 194 22.75 14.18 10.42
N GLU A 195 21.69 13.85 9.67
CA GLU A 195 21.36 14.52 8.39
C GLU A 195 20.12 15.42 8.56
N MET A 196 20.22 16.67 8.08
CA MET A 196 19.12 17.63 8.10
C MET A 196 18.10 17.33 6.99
N GLY A 197 16.81 17.29 7.34
CA GLY A 197 15.72 17.32 6.34
C GLY A 197 14.80 16.11 6.24
N ALA A 198 14.95 15.08 7.09
CA ALA A 198 14.02 13.95 7.14
C ALA A 198 13.49 13.70 8.57
N SER A 199 12.21 13.34 8.66
CA SER A 199 11.45 13.37 9.91
C SER A 199 11.82 12.25 10.90
N ALA A 200 12.41 12.62 12.04
CA ALA A 200 12.20 11.90 13.29
C ALA A 200 10.82 12.29 13.86
N THR A 201 9.83 11.42 13.69
CA THR A 201 8.59 11.50 14.47
C THR A 201 8.69 10.45 15.57
N PHE A 202 9.14 10.82 16.76
CA PHE A 202 8.62 10.44 18.09
C PHE A 202 9.52 11.08 19.17
N PRO A 203 8.93 11.57 20.28
CA PRO A 203 9.69 12.11 21.41
C PRO A 203 10.42 10.98 22.16
N GLU A 204 11.48 11.35 22.88
CA GLU A 204 12.32 10.47 23.69
C GLU A 204 11.49 9.65 24.71
N PRO A 205 11.94 8.44 25.08
CA PRO A 205 11.23 7.59 26.01
C PRO A 205 11.47 8.11 27.42
N ASP A 206 10.62 9.03 27.88
CA ASP A 206 10.54 9.31 29.30
C ASP A 206 9.41 8.52 29.96
N THR A 207 9.77 8.00 31.12
CA THR A 207 9.02 7.08 31.95
C THR A 207 7.74 7.74 32.49
N GLY A 208 6.57 7.10 32.33
CA GLY A 208 5.34 7.64 32.91
C GLY A 208 4.09 6.81 32.66
N GLU A 209 3.52 6.30 33.75
CA GLU A 209 2.25 5.58 33.80
C GLU A 209 1.05 6.44 33.37
N SER A 210 0.02 5.75 32.88
CA SER A 210 -1.27 6.31 32.49
C SER A 210 -1.94 7.08 33.64
N GLU A 211 -2.33 8.33 33.42
CA GLU A 211 -3.60 8.86 33.92
C GLU A 211 -4.08 10.11 33.16
N LEU A 212 -5.39 10.32 33.24
CA LEU A 212 -6.22 11.26 32.49
C LEU A 212 -5.74 12.72 32.54
N ASN A 213 -5.46 13.33 31.38
CA ASN A 213 -5.66 14.76 31.05
C ASN A 213 -5.22 15.07 29.59
N PRO A 214 -5.70 16.16 28.94
CA PRO A 214 -5.51 16.36 27.50
C PRO A 214 -4.03 16.54 27.19
N GLY A 215 -3.51 15.73 26.26
CA GLY A 215 -2.08 15.66 25.95
C GLY A 215 -1.47 17.03 25.63
N PRO A 216 -0.19 17.24 25.96
CA PRO A 216 0.47 18.52 25.79
C PRO A 216 0.51 18.90 24.30
N THR A 217 0.15 20.14 24.02
CA THR A 217 0.40 20.76 22.73
C THR A 217 1.79 21.35 22.81
N ASP A 218 2.77 20.64 22.26
CA ASP A 218 4.14 21.14 22.19
C ASP A 218 4.38 21.76 20.81
N VAL A 219 4.79 23.03 20.79
CA VAL A 219 5.11 23.76 19.57
C VAL A 219 6.62 23.58 19.37
N GLY A 220 7.01 22.65 18.49
CA GLY A 220 8.42 22.38 18.23
C GLY A 220 9.13 23.56 17.56
N GLU A 221 10.16 24.10 18.19
CA GLU A 221 11.01 25.19 17.67
C GLU A 221 12.25 24.72 16.86
N GLY A 222 12.37 23.43 16.50
CA GLY A 222 13.55 22.88 15.85
C GLY A 222 13.33 22.33 14.43
N GLN A 223 14.33 22.47 13.56
CA GLN A 223 14.42 21.76 12.27
C GLN A 223 14.53 20.25 12.52
N GLY A 224 13.77 19.44 11.78
CA GLY A 224 13.76 17.99 11.92
C GLY A 224 15.10 17.37 11.54
N VAL A 225 15.62 16.51 12.42
CA VAL A 225 16.90 15.85 12.30
C VAL A 225 16.69 14.33 12.19
N ALA A 226 17.35 13.65 11.25
CA ALA A 226 17.33 12.18 11.11
C ALA A 226 18.74 11.59 11.29
N LEU A 227 18.79 10.35 11.79
CA LEU A 227 20.02 9.57 11.86
C LEU A 227 20.17 8.69 10.61
N VAL A 228 21.32 8.81 9.97
CA VAL A 228 21.72 8.01 8.80
C VAL A 228 22.94 7.17 9.18
N PRO A 229 22.97 5.86 8.87
CA PRO A 229 24.09 5.01 9.25
C PRO A 229 25.36 5.45 8.52
N SER A 230 26.42 5.73 9.28
CA SER A 230 27.75 6.06 8.74
C SER A 230 28.62 4.82 8.80
N ARG A 231 29.35 4.54 7.71
CA ARG A 231 30.21 3.34 7.65
C ARG A 231 31.49 3.51 8.46
N ASP A 232 31.96 4.74 8.67
CA ASP A 232 33.33 4.97 9.12
C ASP A 232 33.47 6.02 10.26
N SER A 233 32.43 6.78 10.64
CA SER A 233 32.58 7.85 11.66
C SER A 233 31.30 8.40 12.32
N GLY A 234 30.30 7.56 12.63
CA GLY A 234 29.09 8.03 13.33
C GLY A 234 29.28 8.26 14.83
N SER A 235 28.98 9.47 15.32
CA SER A 235 29.09 9.84 16.74
C SER A 235 27.92 9.37 17.60
N ILE A 236 26.82 8.92 16.99
CA ILE A 236 25.60 8.52 17.69
C ILE A 236 25.40 7.02 17.52
N SER A 237 25.33 6.30 18.64
CA SER A 237 24.95 4.89 18.64
C SER A 237 23.45 4.77 18.39
N SER A 238 23.05 3.88 17.48
CA SER A 238 21.66 3.79 17.04
C SER A 238 21.19 2.36 16.82
N SER A 239 19.89 2.16 17.00
CA SER A 239 19.23 0.88 16.70
C SER A 239 18.11 1.04 15.66
N PRO A 240 17.96 0.07 14.73
CA PRO A 240 16.97 0.17 13.68
C PRO A 240 15.54 -0.12 14.19
N ILE A 241 14.70 0.91 14.19
CA ILE A 241 13.25 0.76 14.35
C ILE A 241 12.61 0.57 12.98
N GLY A 242 11.94 -0.58 12.81
CA GLY A 242 11.26 -0.91 11.58
C GLY A 242 9.83 -0.44 11.53
N ARG A 243 9.49 0.32 10.49
CA ARG A 243 8.08 0.50 10.12
C ARG A 243 7.55 -0.78 9.47
N LYS A 244 6.65 -1.49 10.15
CA LYS A 244 5.84 -2.57 9.56
C LYS A 244 4.80 -1.95 8.61
N SER A 245 5.16 -1.81 7.34
CA SER A 245 4.19 -1.58 6.26
C SER A 245 3.42 -2.88 6.05
N ARG A 246 2.09 -2.89 6.25
CA ARG A 246 1.24 -4.05 5.99
C ARG A 246 0.77 -4.07 4.54
N ARG A 247 1.71 -3.94 3.59
CA ARG A 247 1.43 -4.24 2.19
C ARG A 247 1.43 -5.76 2.04
N GLY A 248 0.29 -6.30 1.64
CA GLY A 248 0.05 -7.72 1.45
C GLY A 248 0.06 -8.07 -0.04
N PRO A 249 0.17 -9.37 -0.39
CA PRO A 249 0.01 -9.73 -1.79
C PRO A 249 -1.43 -9.40 -2.19
N LYS A 250 -1.62 -9.07 -3.45
CA LYS A 250 -2.94 -8.78 -4.01
C LYS A 250 -3.21 -9.77 -5.11
N ILE A 251 -4.12 -10.70 -4.84
CA ILE A 251 -4.49 -11.76 -5.78
C ILE A 251 -5.89 -11.48 -6.31
N ALA A 252 -6.06 -11.62 -7.62
CA ALA A 252 -7.34 -11.50 -8.27
C ALA A 252 -7.63 -12.69 -9.19
N PHE A 253 -8.90 -12.92 -9.43
CA PHE A 253 -9.41 -13.95 -10.32
C PHE A 253 -10.16 -13.28 -11.46
N ILE A 254 -9.73 -13.55 -12.68
CA ILE A 254 -10.30 -12.97 -13.91
C ILE A 254 -10.63 -14.10 -14.87
N GLU A 255 -11.83 -14.07 -15.47
CA GLU A 255 -12.19 -14.99 -16.55
C GLU A 255 -11.73 -14.39 -17.89
N ALA A 256 -10.59 -14.86 -18.40
CA ALA A 256 -10.00 -14.45 -19.67
C ALA A 256 -9.78 -15.67 -20.58
N PRO A 257 -10.85 -16.29 -21.14
CA PRO A 257 -10.75 -17.51 -21.95
C PRO A 257 -9.92 -17.34 -23.23
N GLU A 258 -9.73 -16.11 -23.69
CA GLU A 258 -8.92 -15.75 -24.85
C GLU A 258 -7.40 -15.75 -24.58
N ARG A 259 -6.98 -15.81 -23.31
CA ARG A 259 -5.56 -15.89 -22.94
C ARG A 259 -5.12 -17.32 -22.67
N ASP A 260 -3.98 -17.68 -23.24
CA ASP A 260 -3.32 -18.98 -23.01
C ASP A 260 -2.59 -19.06 -21.66
N GLU A 261 -2.39 -17.94 -21.00
CA GLU A 261 -1.69 -17.87 -19.71
C GLU A 261 -2.58 -18.32 -18.55
N LEU A 262 -2.00 -19.11 -17.64
CA LEU A 262 -2.64 -19.46 -16.36
C LEU A 262 -2.92 -18.23 -15.49
N GLY A 263 -2.07 -17.22 -15.59
CA GLY A 263 -2.15 -15.98 -14.85
C GLY A 263 -1.04 -15.03 -15.28
N TRP A 264 -1.18 -13.75 -14.92
CA TRP A 264 -0.26 -12.68 -15.29
C TRP A 264 -0.13 -11.66 -14.16
N VAL A 265 0.90 -10.83 -14.23
CA VAL A 265 1.11 -9.70 -13.32
C VAL A 265 0.47 -8.46 -13.91
N GLU A 266 -0.26 -7.71 -13.10
CA GLU A 266 -0.84 -6.41 -13.46
C GLU A 266 -0.59 -5.39 -12.35
N GLY A 267 0.41 -4.52 -12.57
CA GLY A 267 0.92 -3.63 -11.53
C GLY A 267 1.51 -4.41 -10.35
N SER A 268 1.03 -4.15 -9.13
CA SER A 268 1.41 -4.89 -7.91
C SER A 268 0.51 -6.11 -7.62
N ASN A 269 -0.37 -6.47 -8.54
CA ASN A 269 -1.34 -7.53 -8.37
C ASN A 269 -0.98 -8.73 -9.24
N VAL A 270 -1.31 -9.93 -8.77
CA VAL A 270 -1.22 -11.14 -9.58
C VAL A 270 -2.62 -11.64 -9.90
N ILE A 271 -2.87 -11.86 -11.18
CA ILE A 271 -4.15 -12.32 -11.70
C ILE A 271 -4.07 -13.81 -11.99
N VAL A 272 -5.07 -14.57 -11.54
CA VAL A 272 -5.31 -15.98 -11.87
C VAL A 272 -6.43 -16.05 -12.90
N ASN A 273 -6.17 -16.71 -14.03
CA ASN A 273 -7.12 -16.87 -15.12
C ASN A 273 -8.13 -18.00 -14.83
N THR A 274 -9.35 -17.65 -14.45
CA THR A 274 -10.44 -18.61 -14.24
C THR A 274 -11.05 -19.13 -15.55
N GLY A 275 -10.81 -18.42 -16.66
CA GLY A 275 -11.24 -18.78 -18.00
C GLY A 275 -10.40 -19.89 -18.63
N HIS A 276 -9.18 -20.09 -18.13
CA HIS A 276 -8.21 -21.05 -18.67
C HIS A 276 -8.73 -22.51 -18.56
N PRO A 277 -8.53 -23.36 -19.59
CA PRO A 277 -9.03 -24.74 -19.59
C PRO A 277 -8.60 -25.59 -18.38
N SER A 278 -7.38 -25.42 -17.88
CA SER A 278 -6.90 -26.12 -16.68
C SER A 278 -7.66 -25.70 -15.41
N TYR A 279 -8.00 -24.42 -15.28
CA TYR A 279 -8.77 -23.91 -14.14
C TYR A 279 -10.20 -24.46 -14.18
N LYS A 280 -10.82 -24.49 -15.36
CA LYS A 280 -12.15 -25.09 -15.56
C LYS A 280 -12.18 -26.57 -15.16
N LYS A 281 -11.12 -27.34 -15.46
CA LYS A 281 -11.01 -28.76 -15.06
C LYS A 281 -10.96 -28.99 -13.55
N VAL A 282 -10.34 -28.08 -12.80
CA VAL A 282 -10.17 -28.22 -11.34
C VAL A 282 -11.18 -27.41 -10.51
N ARG A 283 -12.10 -26.69 -11.16
CA ARG A 283 -13.03 -25.73 -10.53
C ARG A 283 -13.81 -26.32 -9.35
N SER A 284 -14.22 -27.58 -9.45
CA SER A 284 -15.00 -28.30 -8.43
C SER A 284 -14.16 -28.90 -7.29
N ASN A 285 -12.84 -29.03 -7.47
CA ASN A 285 -11.93 -29.60 -6.46
C ASN A 285 -11.10 -28.49 -5.80
N SER A 286 -11.42 -28.17 -4.55
CA SER A 286 -10.79 -27.05 -3.83
C SER A 286 -9.27 -27.19 -3.67
N SER A 287 -8.77 -28.40 -3.41
CA SER A 287 -7.33 -28.65 -3.23
C SER A 287 -6.59 -28.50 -4.56
N ALA A 288 -7.11 -29.12 -5.63
CA ALA A 288 -6.52 -29.00 -6.96
C ALA A 288 -6.55 -27.55 -7.48
N ARG A 289 -7.63 -26.82 -7.19
CA ARG A 289 -7.77 -25.40 -7.52
C ARG A 289 -6.76 -24.52 -6.78
N THR A 290 -6.51 -24.81 -5.50
CA THR A 290 -5.51 -24.10 -4.69
C THR A 290 -4.11 -24.32 -5.26
N VAL A 291 -3.74 -25.57 -5.53
CA VAL A 291 -2.45 -25.94 -6.13
C VAL A 291 -2.26 -25.25 -7.48
N LEU A 292 -3.27 -25.31 -8.35
CA LEU A 292 -3.21 -24.66 -9.66
C LEU A 292 -3.06 -23.14 -9.53
N SER A 293 -3.79 -22.51 -8.60
CA SER A 293 -3.73 -21.06 -8.40
C SER A 293 -2.37 -20.62 -7.86
N LEU A 294 -1.78 -21.37 -6.92
CA LEU A 294 -0.42 -21.10 -6.43
C LEU A 294 0.62 -21.25 -7.53
N PHE A 295 0.52 -22.32 -8.33
CA PHE A 295 1.41 -22.53 -9.46
C PHE A 295 1.26 -21.45 -10.54
N SER A 296 0.02 -21.02 -10.81
CA SER A 296 -0.29 -19.90 -11.69
C SER A 296 0.37 -18.60 -11.22
N ILE A 297 0.30 -18.31 -9.92
CA ILE A 297 0.93 -17.12 -9.32
C ILE A 297 2.45 -17.22 -9.43
N ALA A 298 3.02 -18.40 -9.16
CA ALA A 298 4.45 -18.63 -9.27
C ALA A 298 4.96 -18.41 -10.70
N GLN A 299 4.26 -18.93 -11.72
CA GLN A 299 4.61 -18.70 -13.12
C GLN A 299 4.47 -17.23 -13.53
N ALA A 300 3.40 -16.56 -13.10
CA ALA A 300 3.18 -15.15 -13.43
C ALA A 300 4.33 -14.28 -12.91
N ILE A 301 4.74 -14.48 -11.65
CA ILE A 301 5.86 -13.77 -11.04
C ILE A 301 7.18 -14.13 -11.72
N GLN A 302 7.42 -15.42 -12.01
CA GLN A 302 8.64 -15.85 -12.71
C GLN A 302 8.79 -15.16 -14.06
N ARG A 303 7.71 -15.11 -14.86
CA ARG A 303 7.73 -14.42 -16.16
C ARG A 303 8.02 -12.94 -16.00
N PHE A 304 7.38 -12.29 -15.03
CA PHE A 304 7.60 -10.88 -14.75
C PHE A 304 9.05 -10.58 -14.33
N LEU A 305 9.66 -11.44 -13.51
CA LEU A 305 11.06 -11.29 -13.10
C LEU A 305 12.06 -11.62 -14.23
N ALA A 306 11.71 -12.55 -15.11
CA ALA A 306 12.56 -12.96 -16.24
C ALA A 306 12.80 -11.85 -17.26
N ASP A 307 11.88 -10.89 -17.40
CA ASP A 307 12.07 -9.70 -18.25
C ASP A 307 13.13 -8.71 -17.69
N ALA A 308 13.60 -8.91 -16.46
CA ALA A 308 14.61 -8.07 -15.81
C ALA A 308 15.98 -8.80 -15.71
N ASP A 309 16.71 -8.90 -16.82
CA ASP A 309 18.16 -9.28 -16.96
C ASP A 309 18.68 -10.57 -16.28
N ARG A 310 17.87 -11.34 -15.55
CA ARG A 310 18.20 -12.67 -15.01
C ARG A 310 16.97 -13.58 -14.99
N VAL A 311 16.95 -14.56 -15.89
CA VAL A 311 15.90 -15.58 -15.94
C VAL A 311 16.20 -16.66 -14.89
N ASP A 312 15.59 -16.57 -13.71
CA ASP A 312 15.53 -17.72 -12.79
C ASP A 312 14.38 -18.64 -13.20
N LEU A 313 14.71 -19.67 -13.96
CA LEU A 313 13.74 -20.68 -14.41
C LEU A 313 13.23 -21.59 -13.28
N LEU A 314 13.88 -21.57 -12.10
CA LEU A 314 13.57 -22.46 -10.99
C LEU A 314 12.72 -21.78 -9.90
N PHE A 315 12.34 -20.51 -10.08
CA PHE A 315 11.53 -19.78 -9.10
C PHE A 315 10.23 -20.53 -8.76
N SER A 316 9.49 -20.99 -9.78
CA SER A 316 8.23 -21.71 -9.57
C SER A 316 8.43 -23.00 -8.79
N ASP A 317 9.52 -23.73 -9.05
CA ASP A 317 9.84 -24.97 -8.35
C ASP A 317 10.21 -24.71 -6.89
N ARG A 318 11.00 -23.65 -6.63
CA ARG A 318 11.33 -23.23 -5.27
C ARG A 318 10.08 -22.82 -4.49
N MET A 319 9.17 -22.05 -5.10
CA MET A 319 7.92 -21.64 -4.48
C MET A 319 7.01 -22.83 -4.17
N MET A 320 6.84 -23.76 -5.11
CA MET A 320 6.01 -24.95 -4.89
C MET A 320 6.63 -25.90 -3.86
N LYS A 321 7.96 -26.03 -3.83
CA LYS A 321 8.69 -26.78 -2.81
C LYS A 321 8.55 -26.16 -1.42
N ALA A 322 8.62 -24.83 -1.31
CA ALA A 322 8.41 -24.11 -0.05
C ALA A 322 6.98 -24.31 0.45
N TRP A 323 5.99 -24.20 -0.44
CA TRP A 323 4.58 -24.44 -0.10
C TRP A 323 4.33 -25.86 0.37
N GLY A 324 4.87 -26.88 -0.31
CA GLY A 324 4.69 -28.29 0.06
C GLY A 324 5.32 -28.69 1.40
N LYS A 325 6.13 -27.84 2.03
CA LYS A 325 6.72 -28.06 3.36
C LYS A 325 5.89 -27.47 4.51
N LYS A 326 4.93 -26.60 4.22
CA LYS A 326 4.04 -25.96 5.21
C LYS A 326 2.76 -26.77 5.39
#